data_AF-A0A026VYI4-F1
#
_entry.id   AF-A0A026VYI4-F1
#
_cell.length_a   1.000
_cell.length_b   1.000
_cell.length_c   1.000
_cell.angle_alpha   90.00
_cell.angle_beta   90.00
_cell.angle_gamma   90.00
#
_symmetry.space_group_name_H-M   'P 1'
#
loop_
_entity.id
_entity.type
_entity.pdbx_description
1 polymer ?
#
loop_
_entity_poly.entity_id
_entity_poly.type
_entity_poly.pdbx_seq_one_letter_code
_entity_poly.pdbx_strand_id
1 'polypeptide(L)' 'GVVFHHDNARPRTILVTREKLLQFGWDVLPHPPYSPDLAPSDYHLFRSLQNALNGKTFTADEDIKSFL' A
#
# COMPACT_ATOMS: atom_id res chain seq x y z
N GLY A 1 1.01 20.05 6.68
CA GLY A 1 0.00 19.18 6.04
C GLY A 1 0.51 17.77 6.01
N VAL A 2 -0.37 16.80 5.78
CA VAL A 2 0.02 15.41 5.50
C VAL A 2 0.13 15.26 3.98
N VAL A 3 1.21 14.63 3.53
CA VAL A 3 1.40 14.25 2.13
C VAL A 3 1.21 12.75 2.01
N PHE A 4 0.15 12.35 1.31
CA PHE A 4 -0.22 10.97 1.09
C PHE A 4 0.40 10.46 -0.22
N HIS A 5 1.25 9.43 -0.09
CA HIS A 5 1.83 8.73 -1.23
C HIS A 5 1.16 7.37 -1.38
N HIS A 6 0.66 7.08 -2.58
CA HIS A 6 0.12 5.77 -2.93
C HIS A 6 0.39 5.49 -4.40
N ASP A 7 0.42 4.22 -4.80
CA ASP A 7 0.59 3.85 -6.20
C ASP A 7 -0.62 4.30 -7.04
N ASN A 8 -0.46 4.35 -8.36
CA ASN A 8 -1.57 4.68 -9.26
C ASN A 8 -2.38 3.43 -9.68
N ALA A 9 -2.36 2.36 -8.89
CA ALA A 9 -3.22 1.20 -9.14
C ALA A 9 -4.67 1.66 -9.02
N ARG A 10 -5.41 1.62 -10.13
CA ARG A 10 -6.77 2.19 -10.18
C ARG A 10 -7.67 1.48 -9.16
N PRO A 11 -8.09 2.15 -8.08
CA PRO A 11 -9.12 1.59 -7.24
C PRO A 11 -10.45 1.72 -7.99
N ARG A 12 -11.34 0.74 -7.83
CA ARG A 12 -12.74 0.87 -8.29
C ARG A 12 -13.46 2.08 -7.65
N THR A 13 -12.87 2.69 -6.62
CA THR A 13 -13.40 3.76 -5.77
C THR A 13 -12.64 5.09 -5.85
N ILE A 14 -11.87 5.35 -6.91
CA ILE A 14 -10.94 6.51 -7.01
C ILE A 14 -11.56 7.88 -6.64
N LEU A 15 -12.84 8.12 -6.98
CA LEU A 15 -13.52 9.38 -6.69
C LEU A 15 -13.80 9.56 -5.20
N VAL A 16 -14.29 8.50 -4.54
CA VAL A 16 -14.58 8.52 -3.10
C VAL A 16 -13.29 8.71 -2.29
N THR A 17 -12.20 8.06 -2.71
CA THR A 17 -10.89 8.22 -2.06
C THR A 17 -10.38 9.66 -2.18
N ARG A 18 -10.49 10.29 -3.36
CA ARG A 18 -10.09 11.69 -3.56
C ARG A 18 -10.90 12.65 -2.71
N GLU A 19 -12.22 12.48 -2.67
CA GLU A 19 -13.09 13.30 -1.83
C GLU A 19 -12.72 13.18 -0.35
N LYS A 20 -12.43 11.97 0.12
CA LYS A 20 -12.02 11.73 1.51
C LYS A 20 -10.68 12.37 1.85
N LEU A 21 -9.70 12.28 0.95
CA LEU A 21 -8.38 12.93 1.15
C LEU A 21 -8.51 14.45 1.22
N LEU A 22 -9.39 15.05 0.41
CA LEU A 22 -9.72 16.47 0.50
C LEU A 22 -10.39 16.83 1.83
N GLN A 23 -11.34 16.02 2.31
CA GLN A 23 -11.97 16.21 3.63
C GLN A 23 -10.95 16.16 4.78
N PHE A 24 -9.90 15.34 4.64
CA PHE A 24 -8.81 15.27 5.61
C PHE A 24 -7.77 16.39 5.44
N GLY A 25 -7.81 17.15 4.34
CA GLY A 25 -6.82 18.17 4.02
C GLY A 25 -5.43 17.60 3.71
N TRP A 26 -5.39 16.41 3.10
CA TRP A 26 -4.15 15.72 2.75
C TRP A 26 -3.79 15.97 1.29
N ASP A 27 -2.54 16.35 1.06
CA ASP A 27 -1.98 16.51 -0.28
C ASP A 27 -1.62 15.14 -0.85
N VAL A 28 -1.83 14.90 -2.14
CA VAL A 28 -1.46 13.64 -2.78
C VAL A 28 -0.16 13.82 -3.54
N LEU A 29 0.84 12.99 -3.22
CA LEU A 29 2.12 13.01 -3.94
C LEU A 29 1.93 12.36 -5.32
N PRO A 30 2.30 13.04 -6.42
CA PRO A 30 2.18 12.47 -7.76
C PRO A 30 3.05 11.22 -7.89
N HIS A 31 2.47 10.14 -8.41
CA HIS A 31 3.15 8.88 -8.66
C HIS A 31 3.01 8.49 -10.14
N PRO A 32 4.11 8.23 -10.86
CA PRO A 32 4.07 7.81 -12.25
C PRO A 32 3.41 6.43 -12.41
N PRO A 33 2.77 6.14 -13.55
CA PRO A 33 2.21 4.81 -13.81
C PRO A 33 3.28 3.71 -13.76
N TYR A 34 2.90 2.53 -13.25
CA TYR A 34 3.71 1.31 -13.27
C TYR A 34 5.13 1.46 -12.69
N SER A 35 5.29 2.24 -11.62
CA SER A 35 6.60 2.52 -11.01
C SER A 35 6.72 1.96 -9.58
N PRO A 36 6.66 0.63 -9.40
CA PRO A 36 6.75 -0.01 -8.08
C PRO A 36 8.11 0.24 -7.40
N ASP A 37 9.16 0.49 -8.18
CA ASP A 37 10.48 0.91 -7.69
C ASP A 37 10.46 2.26 -6.98
N LEU A 38 9.45 3.10 -7.25
CA LEU A 38 9.26 4.40 -6.62
C LEU A 38 8.28 4.35 -5.44
N ALA A 39 7.66 3.20 -5.16
CA ALA A 39 6.74 3.00 -4.05
C ALA A 39 7.46 2.35 -2.87
N PRO A 40 7.68 3.07 -1.74
CA PRO A 40 8.36 2.51 -0.55
C PRO A 40 7.70 1.26 0.01
N SER A 41 6.37 1.16 -0.12
CA SER A 41 5.63 -0.06 0.21
C SER A 41 6.11 -1.26 -0.60
N ASP A 42 6.32 -1.08 -1.91
CA ASP A 42 6.62 -2.17 -2.83
C ASP A 42 8.10 -2.54 -2.80
N TYR A 43 9.01 -1.58 -2.97
CA TYR A 43 10.44 -1.89 -3.09
C TYR A 43 11.08 -2.28 -1.76
N HIS A 44 10.55 -1.81 -0.62
CA HIS A 44 11.15 -2.03 0.70
C HIS A 44 10.28 -2.90 1.61
N LEU A 45 9.09 -2.43 1.98
CA LEU A 45 8.26 -3.11 2.99
C LEU A 45 7.82 -4.51 2.51
N PHE A 46 7.16 -4.59 1.36
CA PHE A 46 6.67 -5.87 0.82
C PHE A 46 7.81 -6.79 0.40
N ARG A 47 8.93 -6.25 -0.07
CA ARG A 47 10.14 -7.05 -0.31
C ARG A 47 10.66 -7.69 1.00
N SER A 48 10.73 -6.93 2.08
CA SER A 48 11.12 -7.46 3.40
C SER A 48 10.11 -8.49 3.91
N LEU A 49 8.82 -8.20 3.74
CA LEU A 49 7.75 -9.10 4.15
C LEU A 49 7.78 -10.43 3.37
N GLN A 50 7.99 -10.39 2.05
CA GLN A 50 8.15 -11.59 1.22
C GLN A 50 9.29 -12.49 1.74
N ASN A 51 10.43 -11.89 2.10
CA ASN A 51 11.53 -12.64 2.69
C ASN A 51 11.13 -13.28 4.03
N ALA A 52 10.39 -12.55 4.87
CA ALA A 52 9.93 -13.06 6.17
C ALA A 52 8.85 -14.15 6.05
N LEU A 53 8.07 -14.15 4.97
CA LEU A 53 7.03 -15.13 4.65
C LEU A 53 7.58 -16.35 3.89
N ASN A 54 8.76 -16.26 3.29
CA ASN A 54 9.29 -17.31 2.43
C ASN A 54 9.37 -18.67 3.16
N GLY A 55 8.80 -19.71 2.55
CA GLY A 55 8.78 -21.07 3.11
C GLY A 55 7.76 -21.30 4.24
N LYS A 56 6.92 -20.31 4.58
CA LYS A 56 5.85 -20.49 5.57
C LYS A 56 4.53 -20.86 4.91
N THR A 57 3.82 -21.78 5.53
CA THR A 57 2.45 -22.14 5.18
C THR A 57 1.55 -21.88 6.37
N PHE A 58 0.46 -21.17 6.15
CA PHE A 58 -0.53 -20.87 7.16
C PHE A 58 -1.82 -21.64 6.84
N THR A 59 -2.49 -22.14 7.87
CA THR A 59 -3.73 -22.94 7.71
C THR A 59 -4.98 -22.16 8.06
N ALA A 60 -4.84 -21.06 8.82
CA ALA A 60 -5.92 -20.16 9.16
C ALA A 60 -5.51 -18.68 8.98
N ASP A 61 -6.48 -17.83 8.71
CA ASP A 61 -6.30 -16.37 8.66
C ASP A 61 -5.76 -15.79 9.97
N GLU A 62 -6.10 -16.38 11.10
CA GLU A 62 -5.63 -15.97 12.43
C GLU A 62 -4.11 -16.13 12.57
N ASP A 63 -3.55 -17.19 11.98
CA ASP A 63 -2.10 -17.43 11.98
C ASP A 63 -1.37 -16.35 11.17
N ILE A 64 -1.94 -15.93 10.04
CA ILE A 64 -1.40 -14.87 9.19
C ILE A 64 -1.47 -13.53 9.93
N LYS A 65 -2.62 -13.20 10.54
CA LYS A 65 -2.81 -11.94 11.28
C LYS A 65 -1.93 -11.82 12.52
N SER A 66 -1.61 -12.93 13.16
CA SER A 66 -0.68 -12.96 14.30
C SER A 66 0.78 -12.77 13.86
N PHE A 67 1.10 -13.21 12.63
CA PHE A 67 2.44 -13.05 12.06
C PHE A 67 2.73 -11.65 11.52
N LEU A 68 1.71 -11.00 10.93
CA LEU A 68 1.78 -9.65 10.35
C LEU A 68 1.74 -8.56 11.43
#